data_AF-A0A2A6FID2-F1
#
_entry.id   AF-A0A2A6FID2-F1
#
_cell.length_a   1.000
_cell.length_b   1.000
_cell.length_c   1.000
_cell.angle_alpha   90.00
_cell.angle_beta   90.00
_cell.angle_gamma   90.00
#
_symmetry.space_group_name_H-M   'P 1'
#
loop_
_entity.id
_entity.type
_entity.pdbx_description
1 polymer ?
#
loop_
_entity_poly.entity_id
_entity_poly.type
_entity_poly.pdbx_seq_one_letter_code
_entity_poly.pdbx_strand_id
1 'polypeptide(L)'
;MERLSKSKEPSFIFVVRVREDLSVKDTFVLHLGGAVLEQVLKRLALESHKKEEVSNRKTITFTRGDDWRPFGDSERLDAVVENVCREYSDSGDYLVAKAKELREAGYGPNPVTFNFKLQGDSEDEIIEGLMGLNPLKIIEFSGTEERFGFKRPYGLDFAGTGTLSVTPVNSPSCRIFYRQERYGTPLVKDGTVVSPPFMPKSKDKLRLIVKSFPVTLDIRLSGTFKITIADLRQELRSCGWWKDVFRILILLGSKDFSLELYTPDGEKVFGSNLPTSTVFGEEVTTRHAMILETIGRVENLLERVGLSGTEFTLQTIMASDPAVQTCFSLVDEIGTSFEAKLEGMKQPVAQFLDQPKVGIFVDTVMLGDVGIAFAAVSEVIIKEDDAGVSLEGVVARRGFLEASNSMPITTFADIVAKEVGAVYRIVGNGQGSLILP
;
A
#
# COMPACT_ATOMS: atom_id res chain seq x y z
N MET A 1 14.40 53.01 -13.89
CA MET A 1 14.45 52.11 -12.72
C MET A 1 13.68 50.82 -12.95
N GLU A 2 12.37 50.85 -13.20
CA GLU A 2 11.56 49.62 -13.38
C GLU A 2 12.13 48.61 -14.40
N ARG A 3 12.55 49.07 -15.59
CA ARG A 3 13.16 48.19 -16.60
C ARG A 3 14.44 47.52 -16.10
N LEU A 4 15.29 48.26 -15.41
CA LEU A 4 16.57 47.76 -14.90
C LEU A 4 16.35 46.75 -13.76
N SER A 5 15.43 47.06 -12.84
CA SER A 5 15.11 46.16 -11.72
C SER A 5 14.40 44.88 -12.15
N LYS A 6 13.74 44.85 -13.31
CA LYS A 6 13.10 43.64 -13.86
C LYS A 6 14.02 42.84 -14.80
N SER A 7 15.19 43.37 -15.14
CA SER A 7 16.17 42.65 -15.95
C SER A 7 16.87 41.57 -15.14
N LYS A 8 17.19 40.45 -15.79
CA LYS A 8 18.05 39.41 -15.20
C LYS A 8 19.54 39.78 -15.30
N GLU A 9 19.89 40.70 -16.18
CA GLU A 9 21.27 41.15 -16.39
C GLU A 9 21.79 41.97 -15.21
N PRO A 10 23.11 41.98 -14.97
CA PRO A 10 23.72 42.89 -14.01
C PRO A 10 23.30 44.34 -14.26
N SER A 11 22.76 44.98 -13.22
CA SER A 11 22.23 46.33 -13.30
C SER A 11 22.75 47.16 -12.13
N PHE A 12 23.29 48.34 -12.45
CA PHE A 12 23.98 49.20 -11.49
C PHE A 12 23.55 50.67 -11.66
N ILE A 13 23.56 51.41 -10.55
CA ILE A 13 23.48 52.87 -10.56
C ILE A 13 24.86 53.41 -10.20
N PHE A 14 25.41 54.25 -11.08
CA PHE A 14 26.65 54.96 -10.85
C PHE A 14 26.33 56.38 -10.39
N VAL A 15 26.91 56.78 -9.25
CA VAL A 15 26.77 58.15 -8.72
C VAL A 15 28.15 58.77 -8.65
N VAL A 16 28.36 59.80 -9.47
CA VAL A 16 29.56 60.63 -9.46
C VAL A 16 29.22 61.93 -8.74
N ARG A 17 29.83 62.15 -7.57
CA ARG A 17 29.73 63.42 -6.86
C ARG A 17 30.86 64.32 -7.35
N VAL A 18 30.51 65.45 -7.96
CA VAL A 18 31.47 66.45 -8.41
C VAL A 18 31.54 67.63 -7.45
N ARG A 19 32.69 68.29 -7.38
CA ARG A 19 32.86 69.60 -6.73
C ARG A 19 32.36 70.72 -7.65
N GLU A 20 32.37 71.95 -7.14
CA GLU A 20 32.01 73.15 -7.92
C GLU A 20 32.92 73.38 -9.13
N ASP A 21 34.19 72.96 -9.04
CA ASP A 21 35.17 73.00 -10.14
C ASP A 21 35.04 71.85 -11.14
N LEU A 22 33.97 71.05 -11.04
CA LEU A 22 33.69 69.83 -11.82
C LEU A 22 34.69 68.69 -11.61
N SER A 23 35.63 68.80 -10.66
CA SER A 23 36.47 67.66 -10.28
C SER A 23 35.64 66.59 -9.56
N VAL A 24 35.97 65.32 -9.82
CA VAL A 24 35.33 64.20 -9.12
C VAL A 24 35.73 64.27 -7.64
N LYS A 25 34.72 64.23 -6.76
CA LYS A 25 34.88 64.18 -5.32
C LYS A 25 34.80 62.75 -4.81
N ASP A 26 33.76 62.03 -5.24
CA ASP A 26 33.53 60.63 -4.85
C ASP A 26 32.71 59.93 -5.92
N THR A 27 32.88 58.62 -6.02
CA THR A 27 32.19 57.75 -6.96
C THR A 27 31.66 56.53 -6.24
N PHE A 28 30.40 56.20 -6.52
CA PHE A 28 29.71 55.06 -5.90
C PHE A 28 29.03 54.20 -6.95
N VAL A 29 29.05 52.89 -6.71
CA VAL A 29 28.25 51.89 -7.41
C VAL A 29 27.19 51.37 -6.45
N LEU A 30 25.94 51.38 -6.88
CA LEU A 30 24.85 50.68 -6.22
C LEU A 30 24.39 49.54 -7.13
N HIS A 31 24.53 48.31 -6.67
CA HIS A 31 24.00 47.15 -7.37
C HIS A 31 22.50 47.04 -7.14
N LEU A 32 21.74 46.82 -8.22
CA LEU A 32 20.28 46.67 -8.13
C LEU A 32 19.89 45.23 -7.76
N GLY A 33 20.56 44.61 -6.78
CA GLY A 33 20.25 43.30 -6.19
C GLY A 33 20.04 43.37 -4.69
N GLY A 34 19.66 42.24 -4.08
CA GLY A 34 19.44 42.13 -2.65
C GLY A 34 18.39 43.13 -2.14
N ALA A 35 18.69 43.75 -1.00
CA ALA A 35 17.80 44.71 -0.34
C ALA A 35 17.39 45.88 -1.27
N VAL A 36 18.28 46.33 -2.16
CA VAL A 36 18.01 47.41 -3.12
C VAL A 36 16.95 46.97 -4.14
N LEU A 37 17.07 45.75 -4.67
CA LEU A 37 16.06 45.21 -5.58
C LEU A 37 14.73 45.05 -4.88
N GLU A 38 14.75 44.49 -3.67
CA GLU A 38 13.55 44.30 -2.84
C GLU A 38 12.83 45.64 -2.60
N GLN A 39 13.56 46.69 -2.24
CA GLN A 39 13.01 48.04 -2.04
C GLN A 39 12.35 48.57 -3.31
N VAL A 40 12.99 48.40 -4.48
CA VAL A 40 12.43 48.81 -5.77
C VAL A 40 11.16 48.04 -6.09
N LEU A 41 11.19 46.70 -5.96
CA LEU A 41 10.04 45.84 -6.27
C LEU A 41 8.87 46.10 -5.32
N LYS A 42 9.13 46.31 -4.03
CA LYS A 42 8.11 46.69 -3.04
C LYS A 42 7.47 48.03 -3.37
N ARG A 43 8.27 49.02 -3.78
CA ARG A 43 7.76 50.34 -4.22
C ARG A 43 6.89 50.20 -5.46
N LEU A 44 7.33 49.44 -6.47
CA LEU A 44 6.55 49.16 -7.67
C LEU A 44 5.25 48.41 -7.33
N ALA A 45 5.31 47.45 -6.40
CA ALA A 45 4.14 46.69 -5.98
C ALA A 45 3.09 47.57 -5.28
N LEU A 46 3.53 48.47 -4.40
CA LEU A 46 2.67 49.48 -3.76
C LEU A 46 2.01 50.40 -4.79
N GLU A 47 2.76 50.84 -5.80
CA GLU A 47 2.24 51.74 -6.83
C GLU A 47 1.22 51.06 -7.75
N SER A 48 1.47 49.81 -8.18
CA SER A 48 0.46 49.04 -8.91
C SER A 48 -0.80 48.76 -8.07
N HIS A 49 -0.68 48.67 -6.75
CA HIS A 49 -1.83 48.44 -5.88
C HIS A 49 -2.74 49.66 -5.73
N LYS A 50 -2.21 50.88 -5.81
CA LYS A 50 -2.97 52.14 -5.66
C LYS A 50 -3.97 52.43 -6.79
N LYS A 51 -3.91 51.70 -7.92
CA LYS A 51 -4.79 51.89 -9.10
C LYS A 51 -4.82 53.33 -9.68
N GLU A 52 -3.83 54.15 -9.36
CA GLU A 52 -3.65 55.50 -9.95
C GLU A 52 -2.96 55.40 -11.31
N GLU A 53 -3.07 56.45 -12.14
CA GLU A 53 -2.30 56.55 -13.39
C GLU A 53 -0.80 56.42 -13.11
N VAL A 54 -0.14 55.56 -13.90
CA VAL A 54 1.30 55.32 -13.82
C VAL A 54 2.04 56.57 -14.29
N SER A 55 2.43 57.43 -13.35
CA SER A 55 3.26 58.59 -13.64
C SER A 55 4.74 58.22 -13.65
N ASN A 56 5.45 58.57 -14.71
CA ASN A 56 6.91 58.49 -14.81
C ASN A 56 7.66 59.47 -13.88
N ARG A 57 6.93 60.31 -13.12
CA ARG A 57 7.51 61.30 -12.19
C ARG A 57 7.69 60.78 -10.77
N LYS A 58 7.30 59.54 -10.47
CA LYS A 58 7.45 58.98 -9.11
C LYS A 58 8.91 58.66 -8.82
N THR A 59 9.38 59.09 -7.65
CA THR A 59 10.77 58.93 -7.21
C THR A 59 10.91 57.77 -6.22
N ILE A 60 12.10 57.18 -6.20
CA ILE A 60 12.57 56.27 -5.15
C ILE A 60 13.87 56.84 -4.62
N THR A 61 13.98 56.91 -3.29
CA THR A 61 15.17 57.41 -2.60
C THR A 61 15.91 56.25 -1.97
N PHE A 62 17.20 56.20 -2.23
CA PHE A 62 18.12 55.28 -1.57
C PHE A 62 19.00 56.09 -0.63
N THR A 63 19.03 55.71 0.64
CA THR A 63 19.97 56.29 1.60
C THR A 63 21.30 55.56 1.46
N ARG A 64 22.41 56.29 1.60
CA ARG A 64 23.74 55.68 1.59
C ARG A 64 23.88 54.73 2.78
N GLY A 65 24.23 53.49 2.50
CA GLY A 65 24.45 52.39 3.44
C GLY A 65 25.42 51.37 2.87
N ASP A 66 25.46 50.15 3.42
CA ASP A 66 26.45 49.12 3.08
C ASP A 66 26.37 48.62 1.63
N ASP A 67 25.19 48.74 1.01
CA ASP A 67 24.96 48.37 -0.40
C ASP A 67 25.65 49.31 -1.41
N TRP A 68 26.15 50.46 -0.94
CA TRP A 68 26.86 51.44 -1.77
C TRP A 68 28.37 51.17 -1.74
N ARG A 69 28.92 50.73 -2.85
CA ARG A 69 30.36 50.47 -2.99
C ARG A 69 31.07 51.74 -3.49
N PRO A 70 31.94 52.39 -2.70
CA PRO A 70 32.81 53.41 -3.24
C PRO A 70 33.78 52.75 -4.23
N PHE A 71 34.14 53.45 -5.30
CA PHE A 71 35.26 53.04 -6.16
C PHE A 71 36.10 54.25 -6.48
N GLY A 72 37.42 54.15 -6.34
CA GLY A 72 38.35 55.27 -6.50
C GLY A 72 38.87 55.45 -7.92
N ASP A 73 39.62 56.52 -8.16
CA ASP A 73 40.22 56.86 -9.46
C ASP A 73 41.21 55.79 -9.97
N SER A 74 41.77 54.96 -9.08
CA SER A 74 42.74 53.91 -9.41
C SER A 74 42.12 52.53 -9.63
N GLU A 75 40.84 52.33 -9.30
CA GLU A 75 40.17 51.03 -9.43
C GLU A 75 39.51 50.92 -10.80
N ARG A 76 39.71 49.79 -11.47
CA ARG A 76 39.03 49.55 -12.75
C ARG A 76 37.57 49.19 -12.49
N LEU A 77 36.65 49.90 -13.16
CA LEU A 77 35.21 49.74 -13.00
C LEU A 77 34.72 48.30 -13.27
N ASP A 78 35.32 47.63 -14.24
CA ASP A 78 35.01 46.24 -14.59
C ASP A 78 35.31 45.29 -13.43
N ALA A 79 36.44 45.46 -12.74
CA ALA A 79 36.79 44.67 -11.57
C ALA A 79 35.81 44.90 -10.40
N VAL A 80 35.37 46.14 -10.18
CA VAL A 80 34.36 46.46 -9.15
C VAL A 80 33.02 45.79 -9.48
N VAL A 81 32.57 45.90 -10.73
CA VAL A 81 31.33 45.26 -11.20
C VAL A 81 31.40 43.73 -11.09
N GLU A 82 32.52 43.13 -11.51
CA GLU A 82 32.72 41.68 -11.43
C GLU A 82 32.70 41.19 -9.97
N ASN A 83 33.39 41.89 -9.07
CA ASN A 83 33.42 41.53 -7.65
C ASN A 83 32.02 41.60 -7.03
N VAL A 84 31.25 42.67 -7.30
CA VAL A 84 29.89 42.80 -6.78
C VAL A 84 28.95 41.72 -7.34
N CYS A 85 29.07 41.38 -8.62
CA CYS A 85 28.34 40.26 -9.21
C CYS A 85 28.68 38.93 -8.53
N ARG A 86 29.97 38.68 -8.26
CA ARG A 86 30.47 37.45 -7.62
C ARG A 86 30.02 37.34 -6.17
N GLU A 87 30.08 38.44 -5.41
CA GLU A 87 29.58 38.50 -4.04
C GLU A 87 28.06 38.23 -3.99
N TYR A 88 27.29 38.85 -4.88
CA TYR A 88 25.85 38.66 -4.95
C TYR A 88 25.44 37.23 -5.30
N SER A 89 26.17 36.57 -6.21
CA SER A 89 25.85 35.20 -6.66
C SER A 89 26.51 34.11 -5.82
N ASP A 90 27.24 34.46 -4.75
CA ASP A 90 28.08 33.55 -3.97
C ASP A 90 29.02 32.72 -4.86
N SER A 91 29.70 33.41 -5.79
CA SER A 91 30.56 32.83 -6.84
C SER A 91 29.85 31.91 -7.85
N GLY A 92 28.52 31.80 -7.81
CA GLY A 92 27.71 31.07 -8.78
C GLY A 92 27.29 31.92 -10.00
N ASP A 93 26.32 31.42 -10.76
CA ASP A 93 25.75 32.13 -11.91
C ASP A 93 24.85 33.28 -11.46
N TYR A 94 25.27 34.51 -11.79
CA TYR A 94 24.54 35.73 -11.49
C TYR A 94 23.12 35.75 -12.07
N LEU A 95 22.93 35.31 -13.31
CA LEU A 95 21.62 35.33 -13.97
C LEU A 95 20.63 34.38 -13.27
N VAL A 96 21.13 33.25 -12.78
CA VAL A 96 20.33 32.28 -12.01
C VAL A 96 19.97 32.84 -10.65
N ALA A 97 20.94 33.39 -9.90
CA ALA A 97 20.71 34.03 -8.62
C ALA A 97 19.70 35.17 -8.75
N LYS A 98 19.86 36.01 -9.78
CA LYS A 98 18.97 37.13 -10.08
C LYS A 98 17.56 36.71 -10.46
N ALA A 99 17.44 35.69 -11.32
CA ALA A 99 16.14 35.16 -11.70
C ALA A 99 15.41 34.53 -10.51
N LYS A 100 16.14 33.89 -9.59
CA LYS A 100 15.59 33.36 -8.34
C LYS A 100 15.08 34.49 -7.45
N GLU A 101 15.91 35.50 -7.18
CA GLU A 101 15.50 36.67 -6.39
C GLU A 101 14.26 37.37 -6.98
N LEU A 102 14.21 37.60 -8.30
CA LEU A 102 13.04 38.22 -8.94
C LEU A 102 11.75 37.40 -8.78
N ARG A 103 11.87 36.07 -8.76
CA ARG A 103 10.74 35.14 -8.58
C ARG A 103 10.27 35.08 -7.13
N GLU A 104 11.18 35.17 -6.18
CA GLU A 104 10.89 34.93 -4.75
C GLU A 104 10.68 36.23 -3.96
N ALA A 105 11.27 37.35 -4.39
CA ALA A 105 11.26 38.60 -3.64
C ALA A 105 9.85 39.07 -3.32
N GLY A 106 9.59 39.25 -2.02
CA GLY A 106 8.32 39.69 -1.48
C GLY A 106 7.30 38.59 -1.21
N TYR A 107 7.58 37.34 -1.56
CA TYR A 107 6.69 36.22 -1.25
C TYR A 107 7.01 35.65 0.14
N GLY A 108 5.94 35.34 0.90
CA GLY A 108 6.05 34.55 2.13
C GLY A 108 6.10 33.04 1.83
N PRO A 109 6.12 32.19 2.87
CA PRO A 109 6.15 30.72 2.70
C PRO A 109 4.89 30.16 2.01
N ASN A 110 3.73 30.83 2.16
CA ASN A 110 2.46 30.47 1.53
C ASN A 110 1.93 31.67 0.72
N PRO A 111 2.53 31.98 -0.44
CA PRO A 111 2.23 33.20 -1.17
C PRO A 111 0.86 33.20 -1.84
N VAL A 112 0.25 32.03 -2.01
CA VAL A 112 -1.05 31.87 -2.66
C VAL A 112 -2.01 31.21 -1.68
N THR A 113 -3.19 31.79 -1.54
CA THR A 113 -4.31 31.26 -0.75
C THR A 113 -5.50 31.07 -1.67
N PHE A 114 -6.12 29.88 -1.64
CA PHE A 114 -7.37 29.61 -2.34
C PHE A 114 -8.52 29.59 -1.33
N ASN A 115 -9.59 30.31 -1.64
CA ASN A 115 -10.84 30.28 -0.89
C ASN A 115 -11.91 29.63 -1.75
N PHE A 116 -12.63 28.68 -1.19
CA PHE A 116 -13.75 28.03 -1.84
C PHE A 116 -14.94 28.00 -0.90
N LYS A 117 -16.13 28.19 -1.46
CA LYS A 117 -17.39 28.03 -0.74
C LYS A 117 -18.09 26.79 -1.26
N LEU A 118 -18.27 25.84 -0.36
CA LEU A 118 -18.93 24.56 -0.65
C LEU A 118 -20.44 24.69 -0.41
N GLN A 119 -21.22 24.07 -1.28
CA GLN A 119 -22.65 23.87 -1.10
C GLN A 119 -22.90 22.36 -0.96
N GLY A 120 -23.60 21.97 0.10
CA GLY A 120 -24.14 20.63 0.28
C GLY A 120 -25.52 20.73 0.90
N ASP A 121 -26.38 19.77 0.61
CA ASP A 121 -27.74 19.65 1.14
C ASP A 121 -27.72 19.23 2.62
N SER A 122 -26.60 18.66 3.10
CA SER A 122 -26.40 18.27 4.50
C SER A 122 -24.93 18.32 4.94
N GLU A 123 -24.70 18.29 6.27
CA GLU A 123 -23.35 18.14 6.84
C GLU A 123 -22.68 16.81 6.42
N ASP A 124 -23.48 15.74 6.28
CA ASP A 124 -22.99 14.42 5.87
C ASP A 124 -22.44 14.44 4.44
N GLU A 125 -23.07 15.17 3.53
CA GLU A 125 -22.59 15.32 2.14
C GLU A 125 -21.24 16.04 2.10
N ILE A 126 -21.07 17.08 2.93
CA ILE A 126 -19.79 17.79 3.05
C ILE A 126 -18.71 16.85 3.61
N ILE A 127 -19.04 16.09 4.66
CA ILE A 127 -18.12 15.10 5.25
C ILE A 127 -17.71 14.05 4.21
N GLU A 128 -18.68 13.46 3.51
CA GLU A 128 -18.46 12.46 2.46
C GLU A 128 -17.55 12.99 1.37
N GLY A 129 -17.79 14.21 0.90
CA GLY A 129 -17.00 14.76 -0.17
C GLY A 129 -15.59 15.16 0.23
N LEU A 130 -15.37 15.62 1.47
CA LEU A 130 -14.02 15.84 1.99
C LEU A 130 -13.26 14.52 2.24
N MET A 131 -13.97 13.43 2.49
CA MET A 131 -13.38 12.08 2.57
C MET A 131 -13.15 11.44 1.19
N GLY A 132 -13.50 12.15 0.10
CA GLY A 132 -13.33 11.67 -1.28
C GLY A 132 -14.33 10.62 -1.73
N LEU A 133 -15.48 10.52 -1.05
CA LEU A 133 -16.55 9.59 -1.42
C LEU A 133 -17.44 10.14 -2.53
N ASN A 134 -17.70 11.45 -2.53
CA ASN A 134 -18.56 12.14 -3.49
C ASN A 134 -17.91 13.47 -3.93
N PRO A 135 -18.10 13.93 -5.17
CA PRO A 135 -17.71 15.29 -5.55
C PRO A 135 -18.51 16.34 -4.75
N LEU A 136 -17.85 17.41 -4.31
CA LEU A 136 -18.49 18.55 -3.65
C LEU A 136 -18.83 19.65 -4.66
N LYS A 137 -19.97 20.30 -4.48
CA LYS A 137 -20.33 21.46 -5.29
C LYS A 137 -19.63 22.71 -4.76
N ILE A 138 -18.87 23.39 -5.61
CA ILE A 138 -18.32 24.72 -5.36
C ILE A 138 -19.27 25.76 -5.95
N ILE A 139 -19.59 26.80 -5.19
CA ILE A 139 -20.40 27.94 -5.67
C ILE A 139 -19.60 29.23 -5.82
N GLU A 140 -18.46 29.33 -5.12
CA GLU A 140 -17.53 30.46 -5.21
C GLU A 140 -16.11 29.92 -5.09
N PHE A 141 -15.21 30.38 -5.96
CA PHE A 141 -13.78 30.09 -5.91
C PHE A 141 -12.99 31.37 -6.19
N SER A 142 -12.03 31.68 -5.32
CA SER A 142 -11.09 32.78 -5.51
C SER A 142 -9.68 32.40 -5.09
N GLY A 143 -8.71 32.88 -5.86
CA GLY A 143 -7.30 32.78 -5.53
C GLY A 143 -6.77 34.15 -5.14
N THR A 144 -5.99 34.24 -4.08
CA THR A 144 -5.30 35.46 -3.70
C THR A 144 -3.81 35.17 -3.55
N GLU A 145 -3.00 35.94 -4.26
CA GLU A 145 -1.56 35.95 -4.09
C GLU A 145 -1.16 37.16 -3.25
N GLU A 146 -0.26 36.96 -2.29
CA GLU A 146 0.31 38.01 -1.46
C GLU A 146 1.79 38.21 -1.77
N ARG A 147 2.14 39.42 -2.20
CA ARG A 147 3.53 39.83 -2.46
C ARG A 147 3.82 41.18 -1.82
N PHE A 148 4.86 41.25 -1.00
CA PHE A 148 5.23 42.41 -0.18
C PHE A 148 4.11 42.89 0.76
N GLY A 149 3.23 41.98 1.20
CA GLY A 149 2.04 42.31 1.99
C GLY A 149 0.86 42.84 1.16
N PHE A 150 0.99 42.93 -0.17
CA PHE A 150 -0.11 43.33 -1.05
C PHE A 150 -0.80 42.10 -1.64
N LYS A 151 -2.09 41.97 -1.34
CA LYS A 151 -2.95 40.93 -1.88
C LYS A 151 -3.46 41.31 -3.27
N ARG A 152 -3.45 40.35 -4.19
CA ARG A 152 -3.92 40.49 -5.57
C ARG A 152 -4.67 39.22 -5.98
N PRO A 153 -5.68 39.31 -6.87
CA PRO A 153 -6.28 38.13 -7.47
C PRO A 153 -5.22 37.24 -8.12
N TYR A 154 -5.31 35.94 -7.87
CA TYR A 154 -4.40 34.93 -8.40
C TYR A 154 -5.18 33.90 -9.21
N GLY A 155 -4.89 33.83 -10.50
CA GLY A 155 -5.62 32.99 -11.44
C GLY A 155 -7.00 33.56 -11.77
N LEU A 156 -7.99 32.68 -11.89
CA LEU A 156 -9.36 33.03 -12.23
C LEU A 156 -10.19 33.20 -10.96
N ASP A 157 -10.82 34.37 -10.80
CA ASP A 157 -11.95 34.55 -9.91
C ASP A 157 -13.20 34.10 -10.64
N PHE A 158 -13.89 33.08 -10.13
CA PHE A 158 -15.11 32.57 -10.73
C PHE A 158 -16.25 32.54 -9.72
N ALA A 159 -17.34 33.22 -10.09
CA ALA A 159 -18.63 33.12 -9.44
C ALA A 159 -19.54 32.23 -10.29
N GLY A 160 -19.70 30.97 -9.89
CA GLY A 160 -20.57 29.99 -10.55
C GLY A 160 -20.34 28.58 -10.05
N THR A 161 -20.98 27.59 -10.67
CA THR A 161 -20.97 26.21 -10.17
C THR A 161 -19.77 25.43 -10.70
N GLY A 162 -18.96 24.87 -9.79
CA GLY A 162 -17.90 23.92 -10.08
C GLY A 162 -18.01 22.66 -9.23
N THR A 163 -17.13 21.69 -9.47
CA THR A 163 -17.02 20.46 -8.65
C THR A 163 -15.62 20.32 -8.07
N LEU A 164 -15.54 19.95 -6.80
CA LEU A 164 -14.30 19.62 -6.09
C LEU A 164 -14.29 18.12 -5.80
N SER A 165 -13.29 17.41 -6.32
CA SER A 165 -13.03 16.02 -5.94
C SER A 165 -11.84 15.98 -5.01
N VAL A 166 -12.01 15.38 -3.84
CA VAL A 166 -10.93 15.19 -2.86
C VAL A 166 -10.42 13.77 -2.98
N THR A 167 -9.10 13.60 -3.03
CA THR A 167 -8.45 12.30 -2.90
C THR A 167 -7.58 12.34 -1.66
N PRO A 168 -8.01 11.74 -0.53
CA PRO A 168 -7.19 11.69 0.66
C PRO A 168 -5.84 11.05 0.36
N VAL A 169 -4.76 11.80 0.61
CA VAL A 169 -3.38 11.32 0.53
C VAL A 169 -2.84 11.16 1.94
N ASN A 170 -1.95 10.18 2.16
CA ASN A 170 -1.30 9.92 3.45
C ASN A 170 -2.27 9.60 4.60
N SER A 171 -3.26 8.73 4.35
CA SER A 171 -4.12 8.23 5.42
C SER A 171 -3.29 7.56 6.52
N PRO A 172 -3.44 7.97 7.80
CA PRO A 172 -2.64 7.40 8.89
C PRO A 172 -2.86 5.89 8.99
N SER A 173 -1.79 5.18 9.31
CA SER A 173 -1.86 3.74 9.56
C SER A 173 -2.65 3.45 10.83
N CYS A 174 -3.26 2.28 10.88
CA CYS A 174 -4.01 1.79 12.03
C CYS A 174 -3.93 0.26 12.09
N ARG A 175 -4.26 -0.29 13.26
CA ARG A 175 -4.41 -1.74 13.47
C ARG A 175 -5.86 -2.05 13.78
N ILE A 176 -6.40 -3.03 13.07
CA ILE A 176 -7.76 -3.54 13.23
C ILE A 176 -7.69 -4.84 14.00
N PHE A 177 -8.40 -4.93 15.11
CA PHE A 177 -8.50 -6.12 15.93
C PHE A 177 -9.90 -6.70 15.76
N TYR A 178 -9.97 -7.93 15.26
CA TYR A 178 -11.18 -8.72 15.19
C TYR A 178 -11.17 -9.74 16.33
N ARG A 179 -12.23 -9.76 17.15
CA ARG A 179 -12.35 -10.70 18.28
C ARG A 179 -13.75 -11.30 18.32
N GLN A 180 -13.85 -12.62 18.47
CA GLN A 180 -15.13 -13.31 18.71
C GLN A 180 -15.61 -13.08 20.15
N GLU A 181 -14.71 -13.24 21.11
CA GLU A 181 -14.98 -13.09 22.53
C GLU A 181 -14.06 -12.05 23.16
N ARG A 182 -14.48 -11.48 24.29
CA ARG A 182 -13.73 -10.42 25.00
C ARG A 182 -12.29 -10.81 25.35
N TYR A 183 -12.02 -12.08 25.57
CA TYR A 183 -10.70 -12.61 25.95
C TYR A 183 -10.07 -13.54 24.91
N GLY A 184 -10.68 -13.68 23.73
CA GLY A 184 -10.11 -14.50 22.65
C GLY A 184 -8.86 -13.87 22.03
N THR A 185 -7.99 -14.70 21.46
CA THR A 185 -6.84 -14.25 20.68
C THR A 185 -7.32 -13.41 19.48
N PRO A 186 -6.95 -12.12 19.40
CA PRO A 186 -7.42 -11.27 18.33
C PRO A 186 -6.77 -11.66 17.00
N LEU A 187 -7.53 -11.57 15.92
CA LEU A 187 -6.95 -11.46 14.60
C LEU A 187 -6.62 -9.99 14.34
N VAL A 188 -5.36 -9.69 14.06
CA VAL A 188 -4.88 -8.32 13.87
C VAL A 188 -4.55 -8.08 12.41
N LYS A 189 -5.03 -6.98 11.84
CA LYS A 189 -4.72 -6.54 10.49
C LYS A 189 -4.26 -5.10 10.47
N ASP A 190 -3.26 -4.82 9.65
CA ASP A 190 -2.84 -3.46 9.36
C ASP A 190 -3.77 -2.83 8.33
N GLY A 191 -4.01 -1.53 8.47
CA GLY A 191 -4.81 -0.76 7.54
C GLY A 191 -4.51 0.72 7.62
N THR A 192 -5.31 1.51 6.90
CA THR A 192 -5.27 2.97 6.95
C THR A 192 -6.64 3.51 7.27
N VAL A 193 -6.72 4.57 8.07
CA VAL A 193 -7.97 5.25 8.40
C VAL A 193 -8.09 6.58 7.67
N VAL A 194 -9.22 6.78 7.00
CA VAL A 194 -9.65 8.07 6.46
C VAL A 194 -10.71 8.62 7.41
N SER A 195 -10.49 9.84 7.89
CA SER A 195 -11.43 10.59 8.73
C SER A 195 -11.67 11.97 8.12
N PRO A 196 -12.76 12.66 8.51
CA PRO A 196 -13.01 14.02 8.06
C PRO A 196 -11.91 14.95 8.58
N PRO A 197 -11.52 15.99 7.84
CA PRO A 197 -10.47 16.93 8.25
C PRO A 197 -10.90 17.88 9.38
N PHE A 198 -12.14 17.77 9.85
CA PHE A 198 -12.68 18.53 10.98
C PHE A 198 -13.51 17.61 11.87
N MET A 199 -13.69 17.99 13.13
CA MET A 199 -14.60 17.28 14.04
C MET A 199 -16.03 17.75 13.79
N PRO A 200 -16.97 16.87 13.38
CA PRO A 200 -18.37 17.24 13.22
C PRO A 200 -18.96 17.78 14.52
N LYS A 201 -20.00 18.62 14.43
CA LYS A 201 -20.62 19.21 15.63
C LYS A 201 -21.22 18.16 16.56
N SER A 202 -21.70 17.06 15.97
CA SER A 202 -22.31 15.97 16.70
C SER A 202 -21.52 14.68 16.46
N LYS A 203 -21.21 13.95 17.54
CA LYS A 203 -20.31 12.78 17.50
C LYS A 203 -20.88 11.63 16.67
N ASP A 204 -22.20 11.51 16.58
CA ASP A 204 -22.92 10.52 15.77
C ASP A 204 -22.67 10.68 14.26
N LYS A 205 -22.30 11.89 13.81
CA LYS A 205 -21.91 12.18 12.42
C LYS A 205 -20.44 11.88 12.11
N LEU A 206 -19.65 11.50 13.11
CA LEU A 206 -18.27 11.07 12.84
C LEU A 206 -18.30 9.77 12.05
N ARG A 207 -17.68 9.81 10.87
CA ARG A 207 -17.52 8.68 9.97
C ARG A 207 -16.05 8.36 9.79
N LEU A 208 -15.71 7.09 9.86
CA LEU A 208 -14.36 6.58 9.64
C LEU A 208 -14.39 5.55 8.52
N ILE A 209 -13.47 5.64 7.58
CA ILE A 209 -13.28 4.63 6.54
C ILE A 209 -11.95 3.96 6.78
N VAL A 210 -11.98 2.68 7.13
CA VAL A 210 -10.77 1.90 7.34
C VAL A 210 -10.56 0.99 6.14
N LYS A 211 -9.39 1.09 5.53
CA LYS A 211 -9.00 0.26 4.39
C LYS A 211 -7.92 -0.72 4.86
N SER A 212 -8.22 -2.02 4.77
CA SER A 212 -7.31 -3.12 5.08
C SER A 212 -7.59 -4.25 4.11
N PHE A 213 -6.90 -4.27 2.97
CA PHE A 213 -7.19 -5.21 1.89
C PHE A 213 -7.27 -6.66 2.40
N PRO A 214 -8.36 -7.40 2.12
CA PRO A 214 -9.41 -7.08 1.15
C PRO A 214 -10.67 -6.41 1.73
N VAL A 215 -10.64 -6.04 3.00
CA VAL A 215 -11.79 -5.51 3.74
C VAL A 215 -11.72 -3.99 3.80
N THR A 216 -12.83 -3.34 3.46
CA THR A 216 -13.06 -1.92 3.73
C THR A 216 -14.20 -1.79 4.71
N LEU A 217 -13.96 -1.03 5.77
CA LEU A 217 -14.90 -0.75 6.83
C LEU A 217 -15.34 0.69 6.73
N ASP A 218 -16.65 0.91 6.75
CA ASP A 218 -17.27 2.22 6.77
C ASP A 218 -18.08 2.32 8.05
N ILE A 219 -17.53 3.03 9.03
CA ILE A 219 -18.02 3.11 10.40
C ILE A 219 -18.62 4.48 10.61
N ARG A 220 -19.90 4.56 10.97
CA ARG A 220 -20.52 5.76 11.51
C ARG A 220 -20.72 5.58 13.01
N LEU A 221 -20.27 6.53 13.82
CA LEU A 221 -20.41 6.46 15.28
C LEU A 221 -21.86 6.52 15.77
N SER A 222 -22.81 6.84 14.89
CA SER A 222 -24.24 6.63 15.11
C SER A 222 -24.65 5.16 15.29
N GLY A 223 -23.72 4.22 15.09
CA GLY A 223 -23.94 2.78 15.24
C GLY A 223 -24.21 2.04 13.94
N THR A 224 -24.05 2.71 12.79
CA THR A 224 -24.14 2.06 11.47
C THR A 224 -22.75 1.69 10.97
N PHE A 225 -22.66 0.49 10.39
CA PHE A 225 -21.41 -0.07 9.94
C PHE A 225 -21.64 -0.82 8.63
N LYS A 226 -20.82 -0.53 7.63
CA LYS A 226 -20.84 -1.22 6.34
C LYS A 226 -19.47 -1.87 6.11
N ILE A 227 -19.51 -3.14 5.76
CA ILE A 227 -18.34 -3.92 5.37
C ILE A 227 -18.39 -4.12 3.87
N THR A 228 -17.29 -3.86 3.20
CA THR A 228 -17.12 -4.19 1.78
C THR A 228 -15.91 -5.11 1.65
N ILE A 229 -16.08 -6.22 0.95
CA ILE A 229 -15.01 -7.16 0.64
C ILE A 229 -14.71 -7.01 -0.84
N ALA A 230 -13.43 -6.87 -1.19
CA ALA A 230 -13.00 -6.80 -2.58
C ALA A 230 -13.31 -8.10 -3.34
N ASP A 231 -13.35 -8.05 -4.67
CA ASP A 231 -13.42 -9.27 -5.49
C ASP A 231 -12.09 -10.04 -5.38
N LEU A 232 -12.15 -11.27 -4.88
CA LEU A 232 -10.98 -12.08 -4.57
C LEU A 232 -10.68 -13.16 -5.62
N ARG A 233 -11.48 -13.27 -6.68
CA ARG A 233 -11.44 -14.43 -7.59
C ARG A 233 -10.10 -14.64 -8.28
N GLN A 234 -9.37 -13.56 -8.54
CA GLN A 234 -8.10 -13.56 -9.28
C GLN A 234 -6.89 -13.24 -8.39
N GLU A 235 -7.10 -13.11 -7.07
CA GLU A 235 -6.00 -12.79 -6.17
C GLU A 235 -5.08 -14.00 -6.01
N LEU A 236 -3.78 -13.79 -6.18
CA LEU A 236 -2.74 -14.77 -5.90
C LEU A 236 -2.13 -14.43 -4.54
N ARG A 237 -2.34 -15.28 -3.54
CA ARG A 237 -1.92 -15.03 -2.15
C ARG A 237 -1.53 -16.33 -1.45
N SER A 238 -0.72 -16.22 -0.40
CA SER A 238 -0.33 -17.36 0.43
C SER A 238 -1.51 -17.97 1.20
N CYS A 239 -1.39 -19.24 1.60
CA CYS A 239 -2.39 -19.91 2.44
C CYS A 239 -2.63 -19.15 3.74
N GLY A 240 -1.58 -18.62 4.39
CA GLY A 240 -1.73 -17.81 5.60
C GLY A 240 -2.59 -16.56 5.39
N TRP A 241 -2.45 -15.88 4.24
CA TRP A 241 -3.30 -14.74 3.92
C TRP A 241 -4.76 -15.16 3.70
N TRP A 242 -5.00 -16.26 2.97
CA TRP A 242 -6.35 -16.80 2.77
C TRP A 242 -6.99 -17.23 4.09
N LYS A 243 -6.24 -17.89 4.98
CA LYS A 243 -6.72 -18.25 6.33
C LYS A 243 -7.21 -17.02 7.07
N ASP A 244 -6.43 -15.95 7.08
CA ASP A 244 -6.84 -14.72 7.74
C ASP A 244 -8.12 -14.13 7.13
N VAL A 245 -8.26 -14.13 5.81
CA VAL A 245 -9.49 -13.67 5.15
C VAL A 245 -10.68 -14.50 5.59
N PHE A 246 -10.60 -15.83 5.53
CA PHE A 246 -11.71 -16.70 5.92
C PHE A 246 -12.00 -16.64 7.42
N ARG A 247 -10.98 -16.44 8.27
CA ARG A 247 -11.18 -16.15 9.70
C ARG A 247 -11.96 -14.85 9.90
N ILE A 248 -11.64 -13.78 9.15
CA ILE A 248 -12.45 -12.55 9.19
C ILE A 248 -13.89 -12.86 8.76
N LEU A 249 -14.10 -13.56 7.64
CA LEU A 249 -15.46 -13.88 7.16
C LEU A 249 -16.27 -14.70 8.17
N ILE A 250 -15.64 -15.66 8.85
CA ILE A 250 -16.27 -16.45 9.92
C ILE A 250 -16.61 -15.56 11.12
N LEU A 251 -15.70 -14.68 11.55
CA LEU A 251 -15.95 -13.73 12.63
C LEU A 251 -17.12 -12.79 12.30
N LEU A 252 -17.17 -12.29 11.06
CA LEU A 252 -18.26 -11.44 10.58
C LEU A 252 -19.61 -12.17 10.48
N GLY A 253 -19.59 -13.50 10.34
CA GLY A 253 -20.78 -14.36 10.38
C GLY A 253 -21.14 -14.88 11.78
N SER A 254 -20.31 -14.63 12.79
CA SER A 254 -20.58 -15.05 14.16
C SER A 254 -21.56 -14.09 14.84
N LYS A 255 -22.40 -14.59 15.76
CA LYS A 255 -23.46 -13.81 16.45
C LYS A 255 -22.92 -12.63 17.27
N ASP A 256 -21.76 -12.85 17.86
CA ASP A 256 -21.07 -11.87 18.69
C ASP A 256 -19.63 -11.76 18.20
N PHE A 257 -19.27 -10.57 17.69
CA PHE A 257 -17.88 -10.20 17.49
C PHE A 257 -17.68 -8.73 17.85
N SER A 258 -16.44 -8.40 18.17
CA SER A 258 -16.02 -7.02 18.41
C SER A 258 -14.94 -6.62 17.43
N LEU A 259 -15.02 -5.35 17.04
CA LEU A 259 -14.05 -4.70 16.19
C LEU A 259 -13.46 -3.52 16.93
N GLU A 260 -12.13 -3.47 17.00
CA GLU A 260 -11.41 -2.37 17.61
C GLU A 260 -10.39 -1.79 16.63
N LEU A 261 -10.23 -0.48 16.66
CA LEU A 261 -9.23 0.25 15.87
C LEU A 261 -8.26 0.94 16.81
N TYR A 262 -6.97 0.74 16.53
CA TYR A 262 -5.90 1.38 17.27
C TYR A 262 -4.97 2.16 16.33
N THR A 263 -4.40 3.24 16.84
CA THR A 263 -3.25 3.89 16.21
C THR A 263 -2.02 2.97 16.27
N PRO A 264 -0.97 3.25 15.48
CA PRO A 264 0.28 2.49 15.56
C PRO A 264 0.87 2.51 16.98
N ASP A 265 0.73 3.64 17.68
CA ASP A 265 1.19 3.87 19.06
C ASP A 265 0.34 3.15 20.12
N GLY A 266 -0.76 2.50 19.71
CA GLY A 266 -1.62 1.71 20.61
C GLY A 266 -2.75 2.49 21.27
N GLU A 267 -3.07 3.70 20.80
CA GLU A 267 -4.24 4.44 21.27
C GLU A 267 -5.51 3.91 20.59
N LYS A 268 -6.56 3.67 21.38
CA LYS A 268 -7.83 3.16 20.87
C LYS A 268 -8.62 4.30 20.21
N VAL A 269 -8.83 4.20 18.90
CA VAL A 269 -9.63 5.15 18.10
C VAL A 269 -11.10 4.78 18.13
N PHE A 270 -11.40 3.48 18.07
CA PHE A 270 -12.76 2.95 18.03
C PHE A 270 -12.82 1.57 18.67
N GLY A 271 -13.97 1.22 19.24
CA GLY A 271 -14.27 -0.16 19.60
C GLY A 271 -15.75 -0.35 19.85
N SER A 272 -16.33 -1.35 19.20
CA SER A 272 -17.73 -1.72 19.42
C SER A 272 -17.88 -3.24 19.36
N ASN A 273 -18.77 -3.75 20.20
CA ASN A 273 -19.40 -5.03 19.94
C ASN A 273 -20.41 -4.79 18.82
N LEU A 274 -20.34 -5.59 17.77
CA LEU A 274 -21.22 -5.47 16.62
C LEU A 274 -22.20 -6.64 16.69
N PRO A 275 -23.47 -6.40 17.08
CA PRO A 275 -24.48 -7.44 16.97
C PRO A 275 -24.69 -7.70 15.48
N THR A 276 -24.32 -8.88 15.01
CA THR A 276 -24.56 -9.27 13.62
C THR A 276 -26.02 -9.66 13.47
N SER A 277 -26.86 -8.67 13.21
CA SER A 277 -28.15 -8.96 12.60
C SER A 277 -27.87 -9.47 11.17
N THR A 278 -27.86 -10.79 11.01
CA THR A 278 -28.09 -11.48 9.72
C THR A 278 -27.16 -11.13 8.55
N VAL A 279 -25.88 -10.82 8.77
CA VAL A 279 -24.96 -10.50 7.64
C VAL A 279 -24.59 -11.76 6.85
N PHE A 280 -24.31 -12.86 7.54
CA PHE A 280 -24.10 -14.17 6.93
C PHE A 280 -24.96 -15.20 7.66
N GLY A 281 -25.69 -16.03 6.90
CA GLY A 281 -26.42 -17.16 7.48
C GLY A 281 -25.47 -18.22 8.03
N GLU A 282 -25.95 -19.05 8.96
CA GLU A 282 -25.18 -20.16 9.55
C GLU A 282 -24.57 -21.11 8.49
N GLU A 283 -25.28 -21.31 7.38
CA GLU A 283 -24.82 -22.06 6.22
C GLU A 283 -23.56 -21.45 5.59
N VAL A 284 -23.51 -20.12 5.47
CA VAL A 284 -22.37 -19.41 4.89
C VAL A 284 -21.15 -19.51 5.81
N THR A 285 -21.35 -19.34 7.11
CA THR A 285 -20.29 -19.52 8.11
C THR A 285 -19.74 -20.94 8.10
N THR A 286 -20.62 -21.95 8.01
CA THR A 286 -20.24 -23.36 7.90
C THR A 286 -19.40 -23.61 6.63
N ARG A 287 -19.83 -23.08 5.48
CA ARG A 287 -19.08 -23.18 4.23
C ARG A 287 -17.70 -22.52 4.33
N HIS A 288 -17.60 -21.35 4.96
CA HIS A 288 -16.32 -20.68 5.18
C HIS A 288 -15.41 -21.48 6.13
N ALA A 289 -15.97 -22.15 7.14
CA ALA A 289 -15.20 -23.02 8.03
C ALA A 289 -14.61 -24.23 7.29
N MET A 290 -15.38 -24.87 6.41
CA MET A 290 -14.88 -25.96 5.55
C MET A 290 -13.74 -25.49 4.64
N ILE A 291 -13.88 -24.31 4.02
CA ILE A 291 -12.81 -23.73 3.19
C ILE A 291 -11.57 -23.43 4.03
N LEU A 292 -11.74 -22.90 5.24
CA LEU A 292 -10.62 -22.63 6.15
C LEU A 292 -9.88 -23.91 6.52
N GLU A 293 -10.59 -25.03 6.71
CA GLU A 293 -10.03 -26.34 6.97
C GLU A 293 -9.20 -26.86 5.78
N THR A 294 -9.73 -26.77 4.56
CA THR A 294 -9.00 -27.06 3.32
C THR A 294 -7.71 -26.25 3.22
N ILE A 295 -7.78 -24.93 3.42
CA ILE A 295 -6.59 -24.06 3.39
C ILE A 295 -5.59 -24.50 4.46
N GLY A 296 -6.06 -24.88 5.65
CA GLY A 296 -5.23 -25.39 6.74
C GLY A 296 -4.46 -26.66 6.38
N ARG A 297 -5.13 -27.63 5.72
CA ARG A 297 -4.47 -28.84 5.20
C ARG A 297 -3.40 -28.51 4.16
N VAL A 298 -3.73 -27.64 3.19
CA VAL A 298 -2.78 -27.22 2.16
C VAL A 298 -1.56 -26.54 2.78
N GLU A 299 -1.77 -25.60 3.72
CA GLU A 299 -0.68 -24.91 4.41
C GLU A 299 0.23 -25.89 5.16
N ASN A 300 -0.35 -26.87 5.87
CA ASN A 300 0.41 -27.87 6.61
C ASN A 300 1.32 -28.70 5.68
N LEU A 301 0.77 -29.18 4.55
CA LEU A 301 1.55 -29.92 3.56
C LEU A 301 2.70 -29.06 3.01
N LEU A 302 2.43 -27.81 2.65
CA LEU A 302 3.42 -26.88 2.13
C LEU A 302 4.52 -26.55 3.14
N GLU A 303 4.17 -26.33 4.41
CA GLU A 303 5.14 -26.05 5.47
C GLU A 303 6.14 -27.20 5.63
N ARG A 304 5.66 -28.45 5.60
CA ARG A 304 6.50 -29.64 5.74
C ARG A 304 7.50 -29.84 4.61
N VAL A 305 7.19 -29.35 3.41
CA VAL A 305 8.10 -29.39 2.26
C VAL A 305 8.83 -28.06 2.03
N GLY A 306 8.74 -27.10 2.97
CA GLY A 306 9.44 -25.82 2.90
C GLY A 306 8.89 -24.83 1.86
N LEU A 307 7.61 -24.94 1.51
CA LEU A 307 6.93 -24.14 0.47
C LEU A 307 5.84 -23.20 1.03
N SER A 308 5.90 -22.83 2.31
CA SER A 308 4.87 -22.04 3.02
C SER A 308 4.61 -20.64 2.43
N GLY A 309 5.56 -20.09 1.66
CA GLY A 309 5.42 -18.81 0.97
C GLY A 309 4.73 -18.87 -0.39
N THR A 310 4.36 -20.06 -0.87
CA THR A 310 3.75 -20.20 -2.20
C THR A 310 2.38 -19.56 -2.25
N GLU A 311 2.10 -18.85 -3.35
CA GLU A 311 0.85 -18.15 -3.55
C GLU A 311 -0.09 -18.92 -4.49
N PHE A 312 -1.37 -18.93 -4.16
CA PHE A 312 -2.42 -19.60 -4.92
C PHE A 312 -3.65 -18.73 -5.03
N THR A 313 -4.46 -18.99 -6.05
CA THR A 313 -5.85 -18.52 -6.07
C THR A 313 -6.70 -19.41 -5.17
N LEU A 314 -7.80 -18.88 -4.65
CA LEU A 314 -8.76 -19.69 -3.89
C LEU A 314 -9.32 -20.84 -4.74
N GLN A 315 -9.54 -20.61 -6.04
CA GLN A 315 -10.03 -21.64 -6.95
C GLN A 315 -9.05 -22.82 -7.05
N THR A 316 -7.74 -22.53 -7.13
CA THR A 316 -6.70 -23.55 -7.15
C THR A 316 -6.72 -24.38 -5.87
N ILE A 317 -6.78 -23.74 -4.70
CA ILE A 317 -6.85 -24.43 -3.40
C ILE A 317 -8.07 -25.35 -3.36
N MET A 318 -9.25 -24.84 -3.76
CA MET A 318 -10.48 -25.62 -3.69
C MET A 318 -10.55 -26.77 -4.71
N ALA A 319 -9.99 -26.58 -5.90
CA ALA A 319 -9.93 -27.63 -6.91
C ALA A 319 -9.04 -28.82 -6.47
N SER A 320 -8.05 -28.57 -5.62
CA SER A 320 -7.14 -29.59 -5.10
C SER A 320 -7.63 -30.27 -3.81
N ASP A 321 -8.75 -29.83 -3.20
CA ASP A 321 -9.21 -30.32 -1.89
C ASP A 321 -9.34 -31.86 -1.81
N PRO A 322 -9.93 -32.58 -2.79
CA PRO A 322 -10.01 -34.04 -2.70
C PRO A 322 -8.64 -34.72 -2.65
N ALA A 323 -7.70 -34.28 -3.50
CA ALA A 323 -6.37 -34.86 -3.58
C ALA A 323 -5.52 -34.50 -2.34
N VAL A 324 -5.68 -33.28 -1.83
CA VAL A 324 -5.07 -32.82 -0.58
C VAL A 324 -5.59 -33.62 0.60
N GLN A 325 -6.90 -33.86 0.69
CA GLN A 325 -7.49 -34.66 1.75
C GLN A 325 -6.95 -36.09 1.73
N THR A 326 -6.85 -36.73 0.56
CA THR A 326 -6.26 -38.07 0.43
C THR A 326 -4.80 -38.09 0.87
N CYS A 327 -3.99 -37.14 0.40
CA CYS A 327 -2.60 -37.00 0.81
C CYS A 327 -2.50 -36.82 2.34
N PHE A 328 -3.31 -35.94 2.91
CA PHE A 328 -3.32 -35.65 4.35
C PHE A 328 -3.73 -36.88 5.18
N SER A 329 -4.81 -37.57 4.82
CA SER A 329 -5.26 -38.78 5.53
C SER A 329 -4.25 -39.95 5.43
N LEU A 330 -3.48 -40.04 4.35
CA LEU A 330 -2.48 -41.09 4.18
C LEU A 330 -1.16 -40.79 4.90
N VAL A 331 -0.80 -39.51 5.04
CA VAL A 331 0.48 -39.08 5.59
C VAL A 331 0.38 -38.74 7.08
N ASP A 332 -0.70 -38.10 7.52
CA ASP A 332 -0.86 -37.59 8.88
C ASP A 332 -1.84 -38.38 9.75
N GLU A 333 -2.90 -38.95 9.18
CA GLU A 333 -3.86 -39.78 9.92
C GLU A 333 -3.37 -41.23 9.96
N ILE A 334 -2.32 -41.48 10.78
CA ILE A 334 -1.84 -42.83 11.11
C ILE A 334 -3.04 -43.66 11.61
N GLY A 335 -3.34 -44.77 10.96
CA GLY A 335 -4.55 -45.55 11.25
C GLY A 335 -5.46 -45.78 10.03
N THR A 336 -5.29 -45.02 8.96
CA THR A 336 -6.12 -45.17 7.75
C THR A 336 -5.81 -46.48 7.02
N SER A 337 -6.84 -47.30 6.77
CA SER A 337 -6.77 -48.47 5.89
C SER A 337 -7.22 -48.11 4.47
N PHE A 338 -6.75 -48.85 3.48
CA PHE A 338 -7.16 -48.68 2.10
C PHE A 338 -7.27 -50.03 1.38
N GLU A 339 -8.12 -50.09 0.37
CA GLU A 339 -8.22 -51.23 -0.54
C GLU A 339 -8.02 -50.74 -1.97
N ALA A 340 -7.15 -51.41 -2.72
CA ALA A 340 -6.88 -51.10 -4.12
C ALA A 340 -7.00 -52.36 -4.98
N LYS A 341 -7.82 -52.31 -6.02
CA LYS A 341 -7.89 -53.37 -7.04
C LYS A 341 -6.80 -53.14 -8.08
N LEU A 342 -6.09 -54.21 -8.43
CA LEU A 342 -5.00 -54.14 -9.39
C LEU A 342 -5.44 -54.73 -10.72
N GLU A 343 -5.63 -53.87 -11.69
CA GLU A 343 -5.90 -54.30 -13.05
C GLU A 343 -4.58 -54.65 -13.76
N GLY A 344 -4.53 -55.82 -14.41
CA GLY A 344 -3.42 -56.19 -15.29
C GLY A 344 -2.17 -56.78 -14.61
N MET A 345 -2.23 -57.15 -13.33
CA MET A 345 -1.12 -57.88 -12.70
C MET A 345 -1.03 -59.30 -13.27
N LYS A 346 0.12 -59.64 -13.89
CA LYS A 346 0.38 -61.00 -14.36
C LYS A 346 0.73 -61.88 -13.17
N GLN A 347 -0.24 -62.66 -12.68
CA GLN A 347 -0.18 -63.65 -11.59
C GLN A 347 0.75 -63.30 -10.40
N PRO A 348 0.21 -63.01 -9.21
CA PRO A 348 1.04 -62.74 -8.04
C PRO A 348 1.93 -63.96 -7.74
N VAL A 349 3.19 -63.73 -7.38
CA VAL A 349 4.07 -64.84 -6.98
C VAL A 349 3.51 -65.40 -5.68
N ALA A 350 3.21 -66.71 -5.64
CA ALA A 350 2.54 -67.38 -4.51
C ALA A 350 3.15 -67.08 -3.13
N GLN A 351 4.45 -66.74 -3.06
CA GLN A 351 5.15 -66.34 -1.84
C GLN A 351 4.68 -65.01 -1.22
N PHE A 352 3.91 -64.21 -1.96
CA PHE A 352 3.44 -62.88 -1.55
C PHE A 352 1.95 -62.84 -1.17
N LEU A 353 1.22 -63.94 -1.39
CA LEU A 353 -0.19 -64.05 -1.04
C LEU A 353 -0.36 -64.23 0.48
N ASP A 354 -1.42 -63.62 1.01
CA ASP A 354 -1.93 -63.81 2.38
C ASP A 354 -0.96 -63.52 3.53
N GLN A 355 0.17 -62.86 3.26
CA GLN A 355 1.10 -62.41 4.29
C GLN A 355 1.22 -60.89 4.28
N PRO A 356 1.01 -60.21 5.43
CA PRO A 356 1.26 -58.78 5.53
C PRO A 356 2.75 -58.51 5.34
N LYS A 357 3.08 -57.67 4.36
CA LYS A 357 4.44 -57.13 4.18
C LYS A 357 4.41 -55.62 4.22
N VAL A 358 5.54 -55.01 4.57
CA VAL A 358 5.68 -53.55 4.47
C VAL A 358 5.64 -53.16 3.00
N GLY A 359 4.69 -52.32 2.63
CA GLY A 359 4.59 -51.70 1.32
C GLY A 359 4.57 -50.18 1.44
N ILE A 360 4.89 -49.52 0.34
CA ILE A 360 4.69 -48.08 0.21
C ILE A 360 3.73 -47.77 -0.93
N PHE A 361 2.85 -46.82 -0.70
CA PHE A 361 2.07 -46.15 -1.73
C PHE A 361 2.67 -44.76 -1.93
N VAL A 362 3.02 -44.44 -3.17
CA VAL A 362 3.65 -43.16 -3.54
C VAL A 362 2.82 -42.51 -4.62
N ASP A 363 2.46 -41.24 -4.45
CA ASP A 363 1.74 -40.47 -5.46
C ASP A 363 2.15 -38.98 -5.39
N THR A 364 1.61 -38.17 -6.29
CA THR A 364 1.82 -36.72 -6.29
C THR A 364 0.48 -35.99 -6.22
N VAL A 365 0.37 -35.02 -5.32
CA VAL A 365 -0.74 -34.06 -5.31
C VAL A 365 -0.32 -32.76 -6.01
N MET A 366 -1.13 -32.29 -6.94
CA MET A 366 -0.91 -31.01 -7.63
C MET A 366 -1.74 -29.90 -7.00
N LEU A 367 -1.06 -28.83 -6.60
CA LEU A 367 -1.59 -27.55 -6.12
C LEU A 367 -1.28 -26.49 -7.18
N GLY A 368 -2.12 -26.38 -8.21
CA GLY A 368 -1.78 -25.59 -9.40
C GLY A 368 -0.52 -26.15 -10.05
N ASP A 369 0.54 -25.33 -10.12
CA ASP A 369 1.83 -25.71 -10.71
C ASP A 369 2.82 -26.30 -9.69
N VAL A 370 2.42 -26.40 -8.41
CA VAL A 370 3.24 -27.01 -7.37
C VAL A 370 2.81 -28.46 -7.14
N GLY A 371 3.70 -29.40 -7.41
CA GLY A 371 3.49 -30.79 -7.02
C GLY A 371 4.14 -31.11 -5.68
N ILE A 372 3.46 -31.90 -4.88
CA ILE A 372 3.97 -32.48 -3.64
C ILE A 372 3.94 -33.99 -3.81
N ALA A 373 5.10 -34.62 -3.81
CA ALA A 373 5.21 -36.07 -3.77
C ALA A 373 4.98 -36.54 -2.34
N PHE A 374 4.18 -37.58 -2.15
CA PHE A 374 3.93 -38.16 -0.85
C PHE A 374 4.06 -39.68 -0.89
N ALA A 375 4.50 -40.26 0.22
CA ALA A 375 4.57 -41.70 0.38
C ALA A 375 3.95 -42.13 1.72
N ALA A 376 3.05 -43.10 1.67
CA ALA A 376 2.44 -43.72 2.83
C ALA A 376 2.96 -45.15 3.00
N VAL A 377 3.52 -45.44 4.17
CA VAL A 377 3.99 -46.78 4.55
C VAL A 377 2.84 -47.52 5.20
N SER A 378 2.51 -48.71 4.71
CA SER A 378 1.46 -49.55 5.27
C SER A 378 1.89 -51.02 5.28
N GLU A 379 1.26 -51.82 6.14
CA GLU A 379 1.27 -53.27 5.94
C GLU A 379 0.24 -53.62 4.89
N VAL A 380 0.68 -54.27 3.83
CA VAL A 380 -0.17 -54.61 2.70
C VAL A 380 -0.26 -56.12 2.55
N ILE A 381 -1.48 -56.60 2.39
CA ILE A 381 -1.79 -58.00 2.11
C ILE A 381 -2.28 -58.06 0.66
N ILE A 382 -1.68 -58.94 -0.14
CA ILE A 382 -2.18 -59.26 -1.48
C ILE A 382 -3.16 -60.41 -1.33
N LYS A 383 -4.38 -60.20 -1.81
CA LYS A 383 -5.42 -61.22 -1.91
C LYS A 383 -5.68 -61.52 -3.38
N GLU A 384 -5.90 -62.78 -3.69
CA GLU A 384 -6.35 -63.23 -5.00
C GLU A 384 -7.71 -63.89 -4.80
N ASP A 385 -8.73 -63.38 -5.49
CA ASP A 385 -10.08 -63.92 -5.50
C ASP A 385 -10.57 -64.15 -6.94
N ASP A 386 -11.79 -64.67 -7.09
CA ASP A 386 -12.40 -64.92 -8.40
C ASP A 386 -12.57 -63.64 -9.25
N ALA A 387 -12.49 -62.45 -8.63
CA ALA A 387 -12.60 -61.15 -9.26
C ALA A 387 -11.24 -60.52 -9.60
N GLY A 388 -10.12 -61.11 -9.17
CA GLY A 388 -8.76 -60.71 -9.51
C GLY A 388 -7.84 -60.55 -8.31
N VAL A 389 -6.81 -59.72 -8.45
CA VAL A 389 -5.84 -59.43 -7.39
C VAL A 389 -6.17 -58.09 -6.73
N SER A 390 -6.32 -58.08 -5.41
CA SER A 390 -6.49 -56.86 -4.61
C SER A 390 -5.35 -56.69 -3.60
N LEU A 391 -5.04 -55.42 -3.29
CA LEU A 391 -4.19 -55.04 -2.18
C LEU A 391 -5.09 -54.48 -1.08
N GLU A 392 -4.97 -55.04 0.11
CA GLU A 392 -5.56 -54.49 1.31
C GLU A 392 -4.44 -53.93 2.18
N GLY A 393 -4.39 -52.60 2.28
CA GLY A 393 -3.53 -51.88 3.20
C GLY A 393 -4.18 -51.85 4.59
N VAL A 394 -3.55 -52.51 5.55
CA VAL A 394 -4.12 -52.75 6.89
C VAL A 394 -4.13 -51.46 7.70
N VAL A 395 -3.00 -50.74 7.81
CA VAL A 395 -2.89 -49.47 8.54
C VAL A 395 -1.68 -48.66 8.03
N ALA A 396 -1.88 -47.42 7.61
CA ALA A 396 -0.78 -46.48 7.38
C ALA A 396 -0.02 -46.19 8.68
N ARG A 397 1.29 -46.46 8.71
CA ARG A 397 2.18 -46.34 9.88
C ARG A 397 3.04 -45.09 9.87
N ARG A 398 3.39 -44.58 8.70
CA ARG A 398 4.32 -43.47 8.53
C ARG A 398 4.10 -42.80 7.17
N GLY A 399 4.10 -41.47 7.15
CA GLY A 399 4.04 -40.66 5.94
C GLY A 399 5.36 -39.94 5.65
N PHE A 400 5.67 -39.74 4.37
CA PHE A 400 6.77 -38.93 3.87
C PHE A 400 6.23 -37.91 2.87
N LEU A 401 6.84 -36.72 2.83
CA LEU A 401 6.51 -35.65 1.88
C LEU A 401 7.79 -35.08 1.29
N GLU A 402 7.76 -34.72 0.02
CA GLU A 402 8.84 -34.07 -0.70
C GLU A 402 8.26 -33.15 -1.79
N ALA A 403 8.94 -32.05 -2.12
CA ALA A 403 8.51 -31.20 -3.22
C ALA A 403 8.74 -31.93 -4.56
N SER A 404 7.72 -32.12 -5.41
CA SER A 404 7.86 -32.96 -6.63
C SER A 404 8.88 -32.41 -7.63
N ASN A 405 9.16 -31.11 -7.58
CA ASN A 405 10.12 -30.46 -8.46
C ASN A 405 11.57 -30.73 -8.05
N SER A 406 11.81 -31.31 -6.88
CA SER A 406 13.17 -31.64 -6.41
C SER A 406 13.69 -32.97 -6.95
N MET A 407 12.81 -33.92 -7.31
CA MET A 407 13.19 -35.23 -7.87
C MET A 407 12.04 -35.98 -8.55
N PRO A 408 12.34 -36.91 -9.49
CA PRO A 408 11.34 -37.81 -10.06
C PRO A 408 10.65 -38.67 -8.99
N ILE A 409 9.34 -38.89 -9.13
CA ILE A 409 8.54 -39.68 -8.18
C ILE A 409 9.08 -41.10 -7.97
N THR A 410 9.66 -41.71 -9.00
CA THR A 410 10.29 -43.04 -8.91
C THR A 410 11.54 -43.03 -8.03
N THR A 411 12.35 -41.97 -8.11
CA THR A 411 13.53 -41.80 -7.25
C THR A 411 13.11 -41.58 -5.80
N PHE A 412 12.08 -40.76 -5.57
CA PHE A 412 11.50 -40.57 -4.24
C PHE A 412 10.98 -41.90 -3.68
N ALA A 413 10.24 -42.69 -4.48
CA ALA A 413 9.74 -43.99 -4.10
C ALA A 413 10.88 -44.97 -3.72
N ASP A 414 11.98 -44.99 -4.47
CA ASP A 414 13.13 -45.86 -4.18
C ASP A 414 13.84 -45.50 -2.87
N ILE A 415 13.98 -44.19 -2.60
CA ILE A 415 14.56 -43.70 -1.34
C ILE A 415 13.69 -44.13 -0.16
N VAL A 416 12.39 -43.87 -0.22
CA VAL A 416 11.46 -44.21 0.86
C VAL A 416 11.38 -45.73 1.05
N ALA A 417 11.28 -46.50 -0.05
CA ALA A 417 11.22 -47.96 0.00
C ALA A 417 12.44 -48.57 0.69
N LYS A 418 13.63 -48.06 0.34
CA LYS A 418 14.88 -48.49 0.96
C LYS A 418 14.94 -48.11 2.44
N GLU A 419 14.48 -46.92 2.82
CA GLU A 419 14.47 -46.46 4.21
C GLU A 419 13.60 -47.35 5.10
N VAL A 420 12.42 -47.77 4.62
CA VAL A 420 11.44 -48.50 5.43
C VAL A 420 11.50 -50.01 5.23
N GLY A 421 12.39 -50.50 4.35
CA GLY A 421 12.48 -51.91 3.99
C GLY A 421 11.23 -52.43 3.28
N ALA A 422 10.63 -51.62 2.40
CA ALA A 422 9.42 -51.97 1.69
C ALA A 422 9.65 -53.12 0.70
N VAL A 423 8.76 -54.11 0.75
CA VAL A 423 8.70 -55.23 -0.20
C VAL A 423 7.89 -54.84 -1.44
N TYR A 424 6.89 -53.95 -1.27
CA TYR A 424 6.02 -53.50 -2.35
C TYR A 424 6.15 -51.99 -2.57
N ARG A 425 6.16 -51.57 -3.85
CA ARG A 425 6.08 -50.17 -4.26
C ARG A 425 4.88 -49.99 -5.17
N ILE A 426 3.91 -49.19 -4.75
CA ILE A 426 2.77 -48.79 -5.56
C ILE A 426 3.02 -47.34 -5.94
N VAL A 427 3.21 -47.06 -7.23
CA VAL A 427 3.47 -45.69 -7.71
C VAL A 427 2.25 -45.22 -8.52
N GLY A 428 1.62 -44.15 -8.03
CA GLY A 428 0.50 -43.47 -8.65
C GLY A 428 0.96 -42.61 -9.81
N ASN A 429 0.45 -42.93 -11.00
CA ASN A 429 0.66 -42.16 -12.23
C ASN A 429 -0.68 -41.72 -12.85
N GLY A 430 -1.76 -41.66 -12.05
CA GLY A 430 -3.14 -41.61 -12.53
C GLY A 430 -3.68 -42.94 -13.10
N GLN A 431 -2.83 -43.96 -13.27
CA GLN A 431 -3.20 -45.33 -13.68
C GLN A 431 -2.71 -46.44 -12.74
N GLY A 432 -2.03 -46.09 -11.63
CA GLY A 432 -1.54 -47.03 -10.62
C GLY A 432 -0.69 -48.18 -11.16
N SER A 433 0.64 -48.02 -11.20
CA SER A 433 1.54 -49.13 -11.55
C SER A 433 2.15 -49.76 -10.30
N LEU A 434 1.93 -51.06 -10.10
CA LEU A 434 2.63 -51.84 -9.08
C LEU A 434 4.03 -52.20 -9.59
N ILE A 435 5.06 -51.81 -8.85
CA ILE A 435 6.45 -52.18 -9.11
C ILE A 435 6.85 -53.18 -8.02
N LEU A 436 6.91 -54.46 -8.41
CA LEU A 436 7.51 -55.51 -7.60
C LEU A 436 9.04 -55.30 -7.51
N PRO A 437 9.73 -55.89 -6.51
CA PRO A 437 11.17 -55.73 -6.30
C PRO A 437 12.01 -55.82 -7.58
#